data_AF-A0A7X4KND0-F1
#
_entry.id   AF-A0A7X4KND0-F1
#
_cell.length_a   1.000
_cell.length_b   1.000
_cell.length_c   1.000
_cell.angle_alpha   90.00
_cell.angle_beta   90.00
_cell.angle_gamma   90.00
#
_symmetry.space_group_name_H-M   'P 1'
#
loop_
_entity.id
_entity.type
_entity.pdbx_description
1 polymer ?
#
loop_
_entity_poly.entity_id
_entity_poly.type
_entity_poly.pdbx_seq_one_letter_code
_entity_poly.pdbx_strand_id
1 'polypeptide(L)'
;MGWFIVNILLPVSVPLIFMKLAGLVPTLPPEVAARTSLLLLVKDGQLGWVALGFSASCIYDALAYLLKMGRDSPLWLQSVLGLSLATLVLSSLLAVLGGLFPVSGSLSEVRAWSRWAETYRVFLITVVLMAAAATMRCAVHYNLSV
;
A
#
# COMPACT_ATOMS: atom_id res chain seq x y z
N MET A 1 8.32 9.54 -18.04
CA MET A 1 7.01 9.78 -17.37
C MET A 1 6.07 8.57 -17.42
N GLY A 2 5.97 7.82 -18.53
CA GLY A 2 5.07 6.64 -18.62
C GLY A 2 5.30 5.56 -17.56
N TRP A 3 6.54 5.31 -17.14
CA TRP A 3 6.87 4.34 -16.08
C TRP A 3 6.16 4.63 -14.75
N PHE A 4 6.15 5.90 -14.31
CA PHE A 4 5.48 6.32 -13.09
C PHE A 4 3.97 6.10 -13.18
N ILE A 5 3.37 6.41 -14.33
CA ILE A 5 1.93 6.21 -14.55
C ILE A 5 1.58 4.73 -14.45
N VAL A 6 2.34 3.86 -15.12
CA VAL A 6 2.05 2.41 -15.17
C VAL A 6 2.31 1.71 -13.85
N ASN A 7 3.38 2.07 -13.14
CA ASN A 7 3.82 1.31 -11.96
C ASN A 7 3.38 1.92 -10.63
N ILE A 8 3.09 3.23 -10.59
CA ILE A 8 2.70 3.93 -9.36
C ILE A 8 1.25 4.39 -9.46
N LEU A 9 0.93 5.22 -10.47
CA LEU A 9 -0.36 5.89 -10.53
C LEU A 9 -1.51 4.90 -10.77
N LEU A 10 -1.40 4.05 -11.80
CA LEU A 10 -2.42 3.07 -12.18
C LEU A 10 -2.76 2.09 -11.04
N PRO A 11 -1.79 1.40 -10.40
CA PRO A 11 -2.08 0.46 -9.32
C PRO A 11 -2.76 1.10 -8.10
N VAL A 12 -2.54 2.41 -7.88
CA VAL A 12 -3.21 3.17 -6.81
C VAL A 12 -4.59 3.64 -7.26
N SER A 13 -4.70 4.26 -8.43
CA SER A 13 -5.93 4.92 -8.88
C SER A 13 -6.98 3.95 -9.39
N VAL A 14 -6.59 2.85 -10.05
CA VAL A 14 -7.52 1.91 -10.68
C VAL A 14 -8.42 1.19 -9.68
N PRO A 15 -7.90 0.63 -8.57
CA PRO A 15 -8.76 0.06 -7.54
C PRO A 15 -9.75 1.09 -6.98
N LEU A 16 -9.32 2.34 -6.79
CA LEU A 16 -10.19 3.43 -6.30
C LEU A 16 -11.31 3.76 -7.30
N ILE A 17 -10.97 3.83 -8.59
CA ILE A 17 -11.94 4.08 -9.67
C ILE A 17 -12.93 2.93 -9.78
N PHE A 18 -12.46 1.67 -9.83
CA PHE A 18 -13.35 0.51 -9.93
C PHE A 18 -14.22 0.31 -8.70
N MET A 19 -13.74 0.65 -7.50
CA MET A 19 -14.59 0.68 -6.31
C MET A 19 -15.72 1.71 -6.42
N LYS A 20 -15.41 2.93 -6.90
CA LYS A 20 -16.44 3.95 -7.11
C LYS A 20 -17.48 3.48 -8.13
N LEU A 21 -17.05 2.78 -9.17
CA LEU A 21 -17.94 2.17 -10.17
C LEU A 21 -18.75 0.99 -9.59
N ALA A 22 -18.16 0.17 -8.72
CA ALA A 22 -18.85 -0.92 -8.04
C ALA A 22 -19.98 -0.40 -7.12
N GLY A 23 -19.81 0.79 -6.52
CA GLY A 23 -20.86 1.47 -5.76
C GLY A 23 -22.06 1.92 -6.60
N LEU A 24 -21.96 1.92 -7.93
CA LEU A 24 -23.08 2.21 -8.84
C LEU A 24 -23.92 0.96 -9.15
N VAL A 25 -23.53 -0.22 -8.68
CA VAL A 25 -24.26 -1.47 -8.90
C VAL A 25 -25.55 -1.46 -8.03
N PRO A 26 -26.75 -1.37 -8.63
CA PRO A 26 -27.98 -1.10 -7.88
C PRO A 26 -28.49 -2.25 -7.00
N THR A 27 -27.87 -3.44 -7.11
CA THR A 27 -28.36 -4.69 -6.51
C THR A 27 -27.54 -5.17 -5.32
N LEU A 28 -26.64 -4.35 -4.78
CA LEU A 28 -25.87 -4.74 -3.59
C LEU A 28 -26.79 -4.79 -2.37
N PRO A 29 -26.77 -5.90 -1.58
CA PRO A 29 -27.47 -5.96 -0.31
C PRO A 29 -27.11 -4.75 0.57
N PRO A 30 -28.03 -4.18 1.36
CA PRO A 30 -27.78 -2.96 2.14
C PRO A 30 -26.54 -3.06 3.05
N GLU A 31 -26.28 -4.25 3.58
CA GLU A 31 -25.12 -4.57 4.41
C GLU A 31 -23.79 -4.53 3.65
N VAL A 32 -23.82 -4.84 2.35
CA VAL A 32 -22.66 -4.80 1.45
C VAL A 32 -22.47 -3.39 0.89
N ALA A 33 -23.58 -2.71 0.52
CA ALA A 33 -23.56 -1.32 0.08
C ALA A 33 -23.02 -0.37 1.17
N ALA A 34 -23.30 -0.66 2.45
CA ALA A 34 -22.71 0.08 3.56
C ALA A 34 -21.18 -0.11 3.67
N ARG A 35 -20.63 -1.22 3.14
CA ARG A 35 -19.20 -1.57 3.18
C ARG A 35 -18.41 -1.16 1.93
N THR A 36 -19.08 -0.78 0.84
CA THR A 36 -18.42 -0.33 -0.40
C THR A 36 -17.95 1.13 -0.35
N SER A 37 -18.15 1.83 0.76
CA SER A 37 -17.58 3.16 0.94
C SER A 37 -16.05 3.09 0.81
N LEU A 38 -15.51 3.84 -0.15
CA LEU A 38 -14.07 4.01 -0.35
C LEU A 38 -13.34 4.34 0.95
N LEU A 39 -13.99 5.11 1.83
CA LEU A 39 -13.47 5.45 3.16
C LEU A 39 -13.29 4.22 4.05
N LEU A 40 -14.18 3.23 4.00
CA LEU A 40 -14.04 2.00 4.79
C LEU A 40 -12.94 1.10 4.24
N LEU A 41 -12.85 0.95 2.91
CA LEU A 41 -11.78 0.15 2.31
C LEU A 41 -10.39 0.73 2.60
N VAL A 42 -10.26 2.06 2.49
CA VAL A 42 -9.01 2.74 2.83
C VAL A 42 -8.74 2.68 4.34
N LYS A 43 -9.78 2.81 5.19
CA LYS A 43 -9.69 2.65 6.65
C LYS A 43 -9.15 1.28 7.05
N ASP A 44 -9.59 0.24 6.36
CA ASP A 44 -9.24 -1.16 6.61
C ASP A 44 -7.86 -1.54 6.04
N GLY A 45 -6.96 -0.57 5.80
CA GLY A 45 -5.57 -0.85 5.48
C GLY A 45 -5.32 -1.42 4.09
N GLN A 46 -6.24 -1.25 3.15
CA GLN A 46 -6.12 -1.79 1.79
C GLN A 46 -4.99 -1.13 0.98
N LEU A 47 -4.45 0.00 1.44
CA LEU A 47 -3.19 0.56 0.94
C LEU A 47 -1.98 -0.35 1.19
N GLY A 48 -2.08 -1.32 2.10
CA GLY A 48 -1.06 -2.35 2.30
C GLY A 48 -0.79 -3.16 1.02
N TRP A 49 -1.78 -3.36 0.15
CA TRP A 49 -1.57 -4.01 -1.15
C TRP A 49 -0.68 -3.19 -2.07
N VAL A 50 -0.83 -1.88 -2.06
CA VAL A 50 0.01 -0.97 -2.86
C VAL A 50 1.46 -1.01 -2.33
N ALA A 51 1.62 -0.90 -1.01
CA ALA A 51 2.92 -0.98 -0.35
C ALA A 51 3.64 -2.31 -0.64
N LEU A 52 2.89 -3.42 -0.68
CA LEU A 52 3.37 -4.73 -1.08
C LEU A 52 3.89 -4.72 -2.52
N GLY A 53 3.13 -4.15 -3.46
CA GLY A 53 3.54 -4.02 -4.86
C GLY A 53 4.84 -3.22 -5.03
N PHE A 54 4.97 -2.05 -4.38
CA PHE A 54 6.20 -1.26 -4.42
C PHE A 54 7.38 -1.99 -3.78
N SER A 55 7.16 -2.67 -2.67
CA SER A 55 8.20 -3.42 -1.97
C SER A 55 8.70 -4.57 -2.84
N ALA A 56 7.80 -5.35 -3.45
CA ALA A 56 8.15 -6.44 -4.35
C ALA A 56 8.93 -5.94 -5.57
N SER A 57 8.48 -4.84 -6.19
CA SER A 57 9.17 -4.24 -7.33
C SER A 57 10.55 -3.68 -6.95
N CYS A 58 10.68 -3.09 -5.75
CA CYS A 58 11.97 -2.60 -5.23
C CYS A 58 12.95 -3.75 -4.97
N ILE A 59 12.46 -4.86 -4.38
CA ILE A 59 13.25 -6.08 -4.16
C ILE A 59 13.74 -6.65 -5.49
N TYR A 60 12.87 -6.73 -6.50
CA TYR A 60 13.23 -7.23 -7.82
C TYR A 60 14.37 -6.42 -8.45
N ASP A 61 14.24 -5.09 -8.52
CA ASP A 61 15.27 -4.21 -9.09
C ASP A 61 16.58 -4.29 -8.28
N ALA A 62 16.49 -4.28 -6.95
CA ALA A 62 17.66 -4.37 -6.07
C ALA A 62 18.41 -5.69 -6.25
N LEU A 63 17.70 -6.82 -6.33
CA LEU A 63 18.30 -8.13 -6.57
C LEU A 63 18.92 -8.22 -7.97
N ALA A 64 18.23 -7.73 -9.00
CA ALA A 64 18.76 -7.70 -10.35
C ALA A 64 20.09 -6.92 -10.41
N TYR A 65 20.17 -5.77 -9.72
CA TYR A 65 21.39 -4.99 -9.64
C TYR A 65 22.50 -5.68 -8.84
N LEU A 66 22.18 -6.28 -7.68
CA LEU A 66 23.14 -7.05 -6.87
C LEU A 66 23.74 -8.22 -7.65
N LEU A 67 22.93 -8.93 -8.44
CA LEU A 67 23.39 -10.02 -9.29
C LEU A 67 24.32 -9.53 -10.41
N LYS A 68 24.07 -8.33 -10.95
CA LYS A 68 24.89 -7.72 -12.01
C LYS A 68 26.24 -7.21 -11.50
N MET A 69 26.26 -6.54 -10.35
CA MET A 69 27.46 -5.86 -9.83
C MET A 69 28.25 -6.71 -8.83
N GLY A 70 27.62 -7.72 -8.21
CA GLY A 70 28.26 -8.56 -7.19
C GLY A 70 28.84 -7.72 -6.04
N ARG A 71 30.17 -7.79 -5.87
CA ARG A 71 30.90 -7.10 -4.79
C ARG A 71 31.01 -5.58 -4.98
N ASP A 72 30.83 -5.08 -6.20
CA ASP A 72 30.90 -3.64 -6.50
C ASP A 72 29.56 -2.92 -6.26
N SER A 73 28.59 -3.62 -5.68
CA SER A 73 27.30 -3.03 -5.32
C SER A 73 27.43 -2.06 -4.14
N PRO A 74 26.67 -0.95 -4.14
CA PRO A 74 26.75 0.02 -3.07
C PRO A 74 26.15 -0.56 -1.77
N LEU A 75 26.81 -0.30 -0.64
CA LEU A 75 26.44 -0.86 0.67
C LEU A 75 25.00 -0.54 1.10
N TRP A 76 24.48 0.64 0.72
CA TRP A 76 23.10 1.05 1.05
C TRP A 76 22.04 0.13 0.43
N LEU A 77 22.36 -0.56 -0.67
CA LEU A 77 21.42 -1.40 -1.40
C LEU A 77 20.99 -2.62 -0.57
N GLN A 78 21.89 -3.19 0.23
CA GLN A 78 21.56 -4.30 1.12
C GLN A 78 20.59 -3.86 2.22
N SER A 79 20.77 -2.65 2.76
CA SER A 79 19.85 -2.07 3.73
C SER A 79 18.48 -1.81 3.12
N VAL A 80 18.42 -1.28 1.89
CA VAL A 80 17.14 -1.07 1.19
C VAL A 80 16.44 -2.39 0.88
N LEU A 81 17.18 -3.43 0.53
CA LEU A 81 16.61 -4.78 0.32
C LEU A 81 15.97 -5.32 1.62
N GLY A 82 16.69 -5.23 2.75
CA GLY A 82 16.17 -5.66 4.05
C GLY A 82 14.93 -4.87 4.49
N LEU A 83 14.95 -3.54 4.33
CA LEU A 83 13.81 -2.68 4.66
C LEU A 83 12.62 -2.92 3.74
N SER A 84 12.86 -3.20 2.45
CA SER A 84 11.80 -3.54 1.50
C SER A 84 11.15 -4.88 1.84
N LEU A 85 11.94 -5.88 2.26
CA LEU A 85 11.42 -7.17 2.75
C LEU A 85 10.58 -7.00 4.03
N ALA A 86 11.06 -6.23 4.99
CA ALA A 86 10.31 -5.94 6.21
C ALA A 86 8.99 -5.21 5.89
N THR A 87 9.04 -4.22 5.00
CA THR A 87 7.85 -3.47 4.56
C THR A 87 6.86 -4.37 3.82
N LEU A 88 7.34 -5.30 2.99
CA LEU A 88 6.52 -6.30 2.31
C LEU A 88 5.77 -7.18 3.31
N VAL A 89 6.47 -7.75 4.31
CA VAL A 89 5.87 -8.63 5.33
C VAL A 89 4.87 -7.88 6.21
N LEU A 90 5.21 -6.66 6.65
CA LEU A 90 4.31 -5.86 7.47
C LEU A 90 3.07 -5.42 6.69
N SER A 91 3.24 -5.05 5.42
CA SER A 91 2.14 -4.60 4.57
C SER A 91 1.22 -5.76 4.20
N SER A 92 1.76 -6.97 3.95
CA SER A 92 0.93 -8.16 3.68
C SER A 92 0.12 -8.56 4.91
N LEU A 93 0.73 -8.56 6.09
CA LEU A 93 0.03 -8.83 7.35
C LEU A 93 -1.10 -7.83 7.59
N LEU A 94 -0.85 -6.53 7.43
CA LEU A 94 -1.86 -5.50 7.65
C LEU A 94 -2.98 -5.53 6.60
N ALA A 95 -2.66 -5.79 5.33
CA ALA A 95 -3.67 -5.91 4.28
C ALA A 95 -4.60 -7.11 4.52
N VAL A 96 -4.06 -8.24 4.96
CA VAL A 96 -4.84 -9.44 5.30
C VAL A 96 -5.68 -9.19 6.57
N LEU A 97 -5.06 -8.68 7.63
CA LEU A 97 -5.78 -8.39 8.89
C LEU A 97 -6.89 -7.38 8.69
N GLY A 98 -6.67 -6.34 7.88
CA GLY A 98 -7.68 -5.34 7.56
C GLY A 98 -8.84 -5.91 6.73
N GLY A 99 -8.57 -6.85 5.82
CA GLY A 99 -9.62 -7.57 5.10
C GLY A 99 -10.42 -8.55 5.96
N LEU A 100 -9.76 -9.25 6.90
CA LEU A 100 -10.38 -10.26 7.76
C LEU A 100 -11.12 -9.66 8.97
N PHE A 101 -10.58 -8.58 9.54
CA PHE A 101 -11.09 -7.91 10.73
C PHE A 101 -11.35 -6.43 10.43
N PRO A 102 -12.32 -6.13 9.53
CA PRO A 102 -12.66 -4.75 9.21
C PRO A 102 -13.10 -4.03 10.49
N VAL A 103 -12.60 -2.80 10.70
CA VAL A 103 -12.84 -2.09 11.97
C VAL A 103 -14.33 -1.76 12.06
N SER A 104 -15.05 -2.44 12.94
CA SER A 104 -16.46 -2.20 13.21
C SER A 104 -16.62 -0.92 14.03
N GLY A 105 -16.98 0.16 13.36
CA GLY A 105 -17.25 1.45 13.99
C GLY A 105 -18.07 2.31 13.06
N SER A 106 -19.22 2.78 13.53
CA SER A 106 -20.03 3.74 12.81
C SER A 106 -19.23 5.04 12.62
N LEU A 107 -19.11 5.52 11.39
CA LEU A 107 -18.49 6.82 11.08
C LEU A 107 -19.18 7.99 11.84
N SER A 108 -20.41 7.78 12.34
CA SER A 108 -21.17 8.78 13.10
C SER A 108 -20.77 8.94 14.57
N GLU A 109 -19.95 8.04 15.13
CA GLU A 109 -19.56 8.07 16.56
C GLU A 109 -18.23 8.79 16.82
N VAL A 110 -17.55 9.24 15.77
CA VAL A 110 -16.23 9.88 15.86
C VAL A 110 -16.38 11.37 16.11
N ARG A 111 -16.82 11.76 17.32
CA ARG A 111 -16.91 13.17 17.75
C ARG A 111 -15.64 13.68 18.46
N ALA A 112 -14.71 12.80 18.81
CA ALA A 112 -13.47 13.12 19.51
C ALA A 112 -12.22 12.70 18.70
N TRP A 113 -11.21 13.57 18.65
CA TRP A 113 -9.97 13.36 17.88
C TRP A 113 -9.20 12.10 18.28
N SER A 114 -9.19 11.74 19.56
CA SER A 114 -8.54 10.51 20.06
C SER A 114 -9.19 9.24 19.48
N ARG A 115 -10.53 9.18 19.43
CA ARG A 115 -11.27 8.06 18.83
C ARG A 115 -11.11 8.00 17.31
N TRP A 116 -10.89 9.14 16.66
CA TRP A 116 -10.57 9.19 15.23
C TRP A 116 -9.23 8.51 14.96
N ALA A 117 -8.18 8.89 15.69
CA ALA A 117 -6.84 8.32 15.50
C ALA A 117 -6.82 6.80 15.74
N GLU A 118 -7.56 6.30 16.74
CA GLU A 118 -7.72 4.87 16.98
C GLU A 118 -8.45 4.17 15.83
N THR A 119 -9.54 4.77 15.33
CA THR A 119 -10.35 4.24 14.23
C THR A 119 -9.58 4.16 12.92
N TYR A 120 -8.67 5.10 12.66
CA TYR A 120 -7.88 5.20 11.43
C TYR A 120 -6.43 4.73 11.59
N ARG A 121 -6.07 4.10 12.72
CA ARG A 121 -4.69 3.71 13.02
C ARG A 121 -4.09 2.80 11.94
N VAL A 122 -4.84 1.80 11.49
CA VAL A 122 -4.38 0.85 10.44
C VAL A 122 -4.16 1.57 9.12
N PHE A 123 -5.07 2.46 8.74
CA PHE A 123 -4.90 3.33 7.58
C PHE A 123 -3.63 4.18 7.69
N LEU A 124 -3.41 4.88 8.80
CA LEU A 124 -2.22 5.72 8.99
C LEU A 124 -0.92 4.91 8.87
N ILE A 125 -0.87 3.71 9.47
CA ILE A 125 0.29 2.82 9.37
C ILE A 125 0.51 2.41 7.91
N THR A 126 -0.54 1.99 7.20
CA THR A 126 -0.42 1.56 5.81
C THR A 126 -0.06 2.69 4.84
N VAL A 127 -0.47 3.93 5.12
CA VAL A 127 0.01 5.12 4.39
C VAL A 127 1.51 5.31 4.58
N VAL A 128 2.01 5.21 5.82
CA VAL A 128 3.44 5.35 6.11
C VAL A 128 4.25 4.24 5.42
N LEU A 129 3.79 2.99 5.49
CA LEU A 129 4.44 1.86 4.82
C LEU A 129 4.43 2.03 3.30
N MET A 130 3.33 2.49 2.71
CA MET A 130 3.23 2.77 1.28
C MET A 130 4.21 3.88 0.87
N ALA A 131 4.29 4.98 1.62
CA ALA A 131 5.20 6.08 1.33
C ALA A 131 6.67 5.65 1.45
N ALA A 132 7.01 4.85 2.46
CA ALA A 132 8.34 4.28 2.63
C ALA A 132 8.69 3.35 1.45
N ALA A 133 7.80 2.43 1.09
CA ALA A 133 7.98 1.52 -0.05
C ALA A 133 8.16 2.27 -1.37
N ALA A 134 7.33 3.30 -1.62
CA ALA A 134 7.43 4.14 -2.81
C ALA A 134 8.77 4.90 -2.85
N THR A 135 9.22 5.45 -1.72
CA THR A 135 10.49 6.17 -1.62
C THR A 135 11.68 5.25 -1.91
N MET A 136 11.72 4.07 -1.28
CA MET A 136 12.75 3.07 -1.53
C MET A 136 12.75 2.63 -3.00
N ARG A 137 11.56 2.35 -3.54
CA ARG A 137 11.38 1.97 -4.94
C ARG A 137 11.92 3.03 -5.90
N CYS A 138 11.61 4.30 -5.66
CA CYS A 138 12.12 5.42 -6.45
C CYS A 138 13.63 5.57 -6.31
N ALA A 139 14.17 5.43 -5.10
CA ALA A 139 15.61 5.51 -4.86
C ALA A 139 16.36 4.40 -5.62
N VAL A 140 15.89 3.17 -5.55
CA VAL A 140 16.45 2.04 -6.31
C VAL A 140 16.27 2.25 -7.80
N HIS A 141 15.07 2.64 -8.26
CA HIS A 141 14.84 2.86 -9.68
C HIS A 141 15.80 3.89 -10.24
N TYR A 142 15.76 5.13 -9.74
CA TYR A 142 16.43 6.25 -10.39
C TYR A 142 17.95 6.28 -10.16
N ASN A 143 18.46 5.69 -9.07
CA ASN A 143 19.91 5.66 -8.84
C ASN A 143 20.58 4.43 -9.46
N LEU A 144 19.84 3.35 -9.75
CA LEU A 144 20.41 2.08 -10.21
C LEU A 144 19.92 1.65 -11.60
N SER A 145 18.93 2.33 -12.17
CA SER A 145 18.53 2.12 -13.57
C SER A 145 19.65 2.59 -14.50
N VAL A 146 20.35 1.62 -15.09
CA VAL A 146 21.15 1.75 -16.32
C VAL A 146 20.23 1.71 -17.52
#